data_AF-A0A511NFS8-F1
#
_entry.id   AF-A0A511NFS8-F1
#
_cell.length_a   1.000
_cell.length_b   1.000
_cell.length_c   1.000
_cell.angle_alpha   90.00
_cell.angle_beta   90.00
_cell.angle_gamma   90.00
#
_symmetry.space_group_name_H-M   'P 1'
#
loop_
_entity.id
_entity.type
_entity.pdbx_description
1 polymer ?
#
loop_
_entity_poly.entity_id
_entity_poly.type
_entity_poly.pdbx_seq_one_letter_code
_entity_poly.pdbx_strand_id
1 'polypeptide(L)' 'MNQKIKIMQKVITITTHTNILDRDNKFIEKEYPQLNIYLEDGYKVKDVIPITLASTSAYMYSLTFILEKIIHE' A
#
# COMPACT_ATOMS: atom_id res chain seq x y z
N MET A 1 4.53 34.60 4.98
CA MET A 1 4.23 33.52 5.96
C MET A 1 4.68 32.22 5.33
N ASN A 2 5.68 31.53 5.89
CA ASN A 2 6.06 30.20 5.44
C ASN A 2 5.38 29.19 6.36
N GLN A 3 4.36 28.50 5.87
CA GLN A 3 3.74 27.38 6.59
C GLN A 3 4.74 26.23 6.66
N LYS A 4 4.97 25.67 7.85
CA LYS A 4 5.77 24.47 8.02
C LYS A 4 4.88 23.27 7.71
N ILE A 5 5.28 22.47 6.74
CA ILE A 5 4.59 21.23 6.39
C ILE A 5 5.38 20.07 6.98
N LYS A 6 4.71 19.26 7.80
CA LYS A 6 5.26 18.02 8.33
C LYS A 6 4.64 16.84 7.58
N ILE A 7 5.46 15.91 7.12
CA ILE A 7 4.97 14.69 6.45
C ILE A 7 5.20 13.51 7.39
N MET A 8 4.13 12.77 7.68
CA MET A 8 4.23 11.48 8.36
C MET A 8 4.20 10.37 7.30
N GLN A 9 5.22 9.52 7.32
CA GLN A 9 5.32 8.38 6.42
C GLN A 9 5.03 7.08 7.17
N LYS A 10 4.31 6.16 6.52
CA LYS A 10 4.04 4.81 7.02
C LYS A 10 4.24 3.78 5.92
N VAL A 11 4.79 2.63 6.28
CA VAL A 11 5.03 1.50 5.35
C VAL A 11 4.26 0.30 5.85
N ILE A 12 3.48 -0.34 4.98
CA ILE A 12 2.74 -1.55 5.31
C ILE A 12 2.98 -2.60 4.24
N THR A 13 3.08 -3.86 4.64
CA THR A 13 3.20 -4.99 3.71
C THR A 13 2.01 -5.90 3.91
N ILE A 14 1.29 -6.17 2.82
CA ILE A 14 0.13 -7.06 2.83
C ILE A 14 0.45 -8.24 1.93
N THR A 15 0.42 -9.44 2.51
CA THR A 15 0.57 -10.69 1.78
C THR A 15 -0.81 -11.21 1.40
N THR A 16 -1.04 -11.42 0.11
CA THR A 16 -2.28 -12.01 -0.39
C THR A 16 -2.00 -13.30 -1.15
N HIS A 17 -2.94 -14.23 -1.05
CA HIS A 17 -2.97 -15.48 -1.81
C HIS A 17 -3.74 -15.29 -3.12
N THR A 18 -3.60 -14.13 -3.78
CA THR A 18 -4.33 -13.83 -5.02
C THR A 18 -3.42 -14.03 -6.21
N ASN A 19 -3.88 -14.79 -7.20
CA ASN A 19 -3.20 -15.02 -8.45
C ASN A 19 -3.33 -13.78 -9.37
N ILE A 20 -2.72 -12.66 -8.99
CA ILE A 20 -2.76 -11.41 -9.77
C ILE A 20 -1.66 -11.45 -10.82
N LEU A 21 -1.75 -12.40 -11.75
CA LEU A 21 -0.90 -12.47 -12.95
C LEU A 21 -1.31 -11.47 -14.03
N ASP A 22 -2.28 -10.61 -13.75
CA ASP A 22 -2.83 -9.65 -14.70
C ASP A 22 -2.38 -8.24 -14.32
N ARG A 23 -1.30 -7.76 -14.96
CA ARG A 23 -0.73 -6.42 -14.72
C ARG A 23 -1.72 -5.29 -14.97
N ASP A 24 -2.79 -5.56 -15.72
CA ASP A 24 -3.79 -4.56 -16.09
C ASP A 24 -5.00 -4.51 -15.14
N ASN A 25 -5.19 -5.52 -14.29
CA ASN A 25 -6.31 -5.56 -13.34
C ASN A 25 -5.91 -4.90 -12.01
N LYS A 26 -6.00 -3.58 -12.06
CA LYS A 26 -5.65 -2.61 -11.02
C LYS A 26 -6.45 -2.83 -9.75
N PHE A 27 -5.73 -2.94 -8.62
CA PHE A 27 -6.13 -2.55 -7.26
C PHE A 27 -7.64 -2.46 -7.02
N ILE A 28 -8.24 -3.54 -6.51
CA ILE A 28 -9.53 -3.42 -5.87
C ILE A 28 -9.25 -3.03 -4.42
N GLU A 29 -9.45 -1.76 -4.04
CA GLU A 29 -9.26 -1.24 -2.66
C GLU A 29 -9.96 -2.10 -1.59
N LYS A 30 -10.98 -2.89 -1.98
CA LYS A 30 -11.70 -3.82 -1.11
C LYS A 30 -10.88 -5.05 -0.67
N GLU A 31 -9.77 -5.38 -1.33
CA GLU A 31 -8.96 -6.57 -0.99
C GLU A 31 -7.98 -6.33 0.17
N TYR A 32 -7.83 -5.09 0.64
CA TYR A 32 -6.79 -4.70 1.60
C TYR A 32 -7.37 -3.98 2.83
N PRO A 33 -8.06 -4.67 3.75
CA PRO A 33 -8.69 -4.04 4.91
C PRO A 33 -7.70 -3.26 5.79
N GLN A 34 -6.45 -3.73 5.89
CA GLN A 34 -5.40 -3.00 6.62
C GLN A 34 -5.00 -1.68 5.93
N LEU A 35 -5.03 -1.61 4.60
CA LEU A 35 -4.76 -0.39 3.86
C LEU A 35 -5.89 0.63 4.10
N ASN A 36 -7.15 0.18 4.03
CA ASN A 36 -8.32 1.06 4.19
C ASN A 36 -8.32 1.80 5.53
N ILE A 37 -7.88 1.16 6.63
CA ILE A 37 -7.73 1.83 7.94
C ILE A 37 -6.86 3.09 7.82
N TYR A 38 -5.76 3.03 7.06
CA TYR A 38 -4.87 4.18 6.90
C TYR A 38 -5.39 5.20 5.90
N LEU A 39 -6.08 4.75 4.86
CA LEU A 39 -6.76 5.66 3.92
C LEU A 39 -7.85 6.48 4.64
N GLU A 40 -8.63 5.84 5.51
CA GLU A 40 -9.63 6.50 6.36
C GLU A 40 -9.00 7.46 7.38
N ASP A 41 -7.81 7.15 7.91
CA ASP A 41 -7.04 8.08 8.75
C ASP A 41 -6.43 9.25 7.94
N GLY A 42 -6.61 9.31 6.62
CA GLY A 42 -6.14 10.40 5.77
C GLY A 42 -4.71 10.25 5.26
N TYR A 43 -4.13 9.04 5.34
CA TYR A 43 -2.94 8.74 4.56
C TYR A 43 -3.30 8.55 3.09
N LYS A 44 -2.35 8.85 2.21
CA LYS A 44 -2.44 8.60 0.78
C LYS A 44 -1.38 7.60 0.35
N VAL A 45 -1.71 6.72 -0.57
CA VAL A 45 -0.73 5.84 -1.22
C VAL A 45 0.20 6.70 -2.05
N LYS A 46 1.48 6.65 -1.72
CA LYS A 46 2.55 7.33 -2.45
C LYS A 46 3.19 6.42 -3.49
N ASP A 47 3.40 5.16 -3.11
CA ASP A 47 4.00 4.15 -3.98
C ASP A 47 3.57 2.74 -3.55
N VAL A 48 3.64 1.79 -4.48
CA VAL A 48 3.37 0.38 -4.21
C VAL A 48 4.43 -0.51 -4.85
N ILE A 49 5.09 -1.31 -4.02
CA ILE A 49 6.18 -2.19 -4.41
C ILE A 49 5.66 -3.64 -4.36
N PRO A 50 5.52 -4.32 -5.52
CA PRO A 50 5.19 -5.73 -5.53
C PRO A 50 6.42 -6.58 -5.18
N ILE A 51 6.22 -7.56 -4.29
CA ILE A 51 7.20 -8.56 -3.91
C ILE A 51 6.74 -9.89 -4.51
N THR A 52 7.49 -10.36 -5.51
CA THR A 52 7.31 -11.69 -6.11
C THR A 52 8.22 -12.68 -5.38
N LEU A 53 7.64 -13.57 -4.58
CA LEU A 53 8.40 -14.67 -3.98
C LEU A 53 8.56 -15.79 -5.02
N ALA A 54 9.80 -16.26 -5.22
CA ALA A 54 10.10 -17.35 -6.13
C ALA A 54 9.35 -18.62 -5.68
N SER A 55 8.39 -19.02 -6.49
CA SER A 55 7.37 -20.04 -6.19
C SER A 55 7.96 -21.45 -6.11
N THR A 56 7.85 -22.10 -4.95
CA THR A 56 7.94 -23.57 -4.89
C THR A 56 6.65 -24.27 -4.51
N SER A 57 5.55 -23.58 -4.13
CA SER A 57 4.27 -24.29 -3.91
C SER A 57 2.97 -23.48 -3.83
N ALA A 58 2.96 -22.15 -3.80
CA ALA A 58 1.72 -21.37 -3.90
C ALA A 58 2.05 -19.96 -4.37
N TYR A 59 1.26 -19.43 -5.31
CA TYR A 59 1.39 -18.06 -5.80
C TYR A 59 1.00 -17.06 -4.68
N MET A 60 1.93 -16.82 -3.75
CA MET A 60 1.81 -15.78 -2.74
C MET A 60 2.49 -14.53 -3.27
N TYR A 61 1.73 -13.44 -3.32
CA TYR A 61 2.26 -12.12 -3.65
C TYR A 61 2.14 -11.24 -2.43
N SER A 62 3.20 -10.52 -2.11
CA SER A 62 3.14 -9.47 -1.09
C SER A 62 3.22 -8.12 -1.78
N LEU A 63 2.39 -7.18 -1.35
CA LEU A 63 2.46 -5.79 -1.78
C LEU A 63 2.90 -4.93 -0.60
N THR A 64 3.94 -4.14 -0.80
CA THR A 64 4.36 -3.12 0.16
C THR A 64 3.84 -1.77 -0.29
N PHE A 65 3.03 -1.12 0.54
CA PHE A 65 2.50 0.21 0.32
C PHE A 65 3.31 1.22 1.12
N ILE A 66 3.72 2.30 0.44
CA ILE A 66 4.29 3.49 1.06
C ILE A 66 3.18 4.52 1.15
N LEU A 67 2.90 4.98 2.36
CA LEU A 67 1.80 5.88 2.69
C LEU A 67 2.35 7.20 3.26
N GLU A 68 1.73 8.30 2.89
CA GLU A 68 2.07 9.64 3.40
C GLU A 68 0.83 10.38 3.89
N LYS A 69 0.95 11.06 5.03
CA LYS A 69 -0.05 11.98 5.58
C LYS A 69 0.59 13.34 5.78
N ILE A 70 0.02 14.36 5.16
CA ILE A 70 0.45 15.74 5.34
C ILE A 70 -0.18 16.27 6.63
N ILE A 71 0.67 16.79 7.51
CA ILE A 71 0.29 17.43 8.75
C ILE A 71 0.68 18.90 8.63
N HIS A 72 -0.33 19.75 8.75
CA HIS A 72 -0.14 21.20 8.80
C HIS A 72 0.06 21.58 10.26
N GLU A 73 1.17 22.24 10.56
CA GLU A 73 1.45 22.87 11.86
C GLU A 73 1.25 24.38 11.77
#